data_AF-E2N9H3-F1
#
_entry.id   AF-E2N9H3-F1
#
_cell.length_a   1.000
_cell.length_b   1.000
_cell.length_c   1.000
_cell.angle_alpha   90.00
_cell.angle_beta   90.00
_cell.angle_gamma   90.00
#
_symmetry.space_group_name_H-M   'P 1'
#
loop_
_entity.id
_entity.type
_entity.pdbx_description
1 polymer ?
#
loop_
_entity_poly.entity_id
_entity_poly.type
_entity_poly.pdbx_seq_one_letter_code
_entity_poly.pdbx_strand_id
1 'polypeptide(L)'
;MILSFHIEYRTSWGEEVRVLGSILELGNNQPGKAIPLQTVDGIHWTLDADIQAPENGIVQYSYHIYRDGKDTRTEWNSLPRTLYVSADKKKVYRLQDCWKNLPEQQYFYTSAFTESLLAHPERNAAPKSHKKGLLIKAYAPCIDNDHCLGICGNQKVLGDWDADKAVLMSDANFPEWQVEVDASKISFPLEYKFILYNKKERRAVAWENNPNRYMADPQIGANETLVIGDRYVYFALPDWKGAGVAVPIFSLRSEKSFGVGDFGDLKQMIDWAVLTRQKAVQILPINDTTMTHTWTDSYPYNSISIYAFHPMYADLKQMGTLKDKKAMAEF
;
A
#
# COMPACT_ATOMS: atom_id res chain seq x y z
N MET A 1 14.84 -16.36 -16.30
CA MET A 1 14.19 -15.06 -16.59
C MET A 1 15.15 -13.99 -16.11
N ILE A 2 15.27 -12.85 -16.78
CA ILE A 2 16.27 -11.85 -16.36
C ILE A 2 15.56 -10.66 -15.71
N LEU A 3 16.01 -10.28 -14.51
CA LEU A 3 15.74 -8.98 -13.90
C LEU A 3 16.99 -8.12 -14.05
N SER A 4 16.89 -7.07 -14.86
CA SER A 4 17.96 -6.09 -15.09
C SER A 4 17.65 -4.85 -14.25
N PHE A 5 18.31 -4.70 -13.12
CA PHE A 5 18.15 -3.57 -12.21
C PHE A 5 18.99 -2.39 -12.69
N HIS A 6 18.42 -1.19 -12.72
CA HIS A 6 19.09 0.07 -13.03
C HIS A 6 18.64 1.11 -12.01
N ILE A 7 19.56 1.65 -11.24
CA ILE A 7 19.26 2.71 -10.26
C ILE A 7 20.32 3.80 -10.29
N GLU A 8 19.87 5.05 -10.26
CA GLU A 8 20.73 6.22 -10.05
C GLU A 8 20.85 6.50 -8.55
N TYR A 9 22.05 6.34 -8.01
CA TYR A 9 22.40 6.67 -6.63
C TYR A 9 23.89 7.00 -6.51
N ARG A 10 24.21 8.24 -6.11
CA ARG A 10 25.59 8.66 -5.86
C ARG A 10 26.09 8.10 -4.54
N THR A 11 27.09 7.23 -4.58
CA THR A 11 27.75 6.68 -3.39
C THR A 11 28.96 7.49 -2.96
N SER A 12 29.36 7.32 -1.69
CA SER A 12 30.67 7.73 -1.19
C SER A 12 31.71 6.64 -1.46
N TRP A 13 32.99 6.98 -1.34
CA TRP A 13 34.06 5.98 -1.43
C TRP A 13 33.87 4.88 -0.37
N GLY A 14 33.98 3.61 -0.80
CA GLY A 14 33.76 2.44 0.06
C GLY A 14 32.29 2.03 0.24
N GLU A 15 31.34 2.76 -0.36
CA GLU A 15 29.93 2.36 -0.39
C GLU A 15 29.56 1.61 -1.67
N GLU A 16 28.65 0.66 -1.54
CA GLU A 16 28.06 -0.08 -2.65
C GLU A 16 26.54 -0.14 -2.52
N VAL A 17 25.85 -0.11 -3.66
CA VAL A 17 24.40 -0.36 -3.71
C VAL A 17 24.18 -1.87 -3.81
N ARG A 18 23.31 -2.40 -2.96
CA ARG A 18 22.88 -3.80 -2.99
C ARG A 18 21.37 -3.90 -3.11
N VAL A 19 20.87 -4.98 -3.71
CA VAL A 19 19.45 -5.32 -3.76
C VAL A 19 19.18 -6.55 -2.90
N LEU A 20 18.12 -6.50 -2.09
CA LEU A 20 17.60 -7.62 -1.32
C LEU A 20 16.16 -7.88 -1.77
N GLY A 21 15.77 -9.14 -1.96
CA GLY A 21 14.43 -9.47 -2.41
C GLY A 21 13.90 -10.80 -1.93
N SER A 22 12.62 -11.03 -2.22
CA SER A 22 11.83 -12.15 -1.71
C SER A 22 12.15 -13.51 -2.34
N ILE A 23 13.01 -13.54 -3.35
CA ILE A 23 13.40 -14.76 -4.07
C ILE A 23 14.83 -15.19 -3.70
N LEU A 24 15.15 -16.46 -3.93
CA LEU A 24 16.44 -17.06 -3.56
C LEU A 24 17.62 -16.29 -4.15
N GLU A 25 17.53 -15.95 -5.43
CA GLU A 25 18.56 -15.28 -6.21
C GLU A 25 18.81 -13.84 -5.76
N LEU A 26 17.88 -13.27 -4.98
CA LEU A 26 17.99 -11.93 -4.37
C LEU A 26 18.12 -12.00 -2.83
N GLY A 27 18.46 -13.17 -2.28
CA GLY A 27 18.79 -13.32 -0.85
C GLY A 27 17.61 -13.70 0.06
N ASN A 28 16.41 -13.95 -0.48
CA ASN A 28 15.23 -14.43 0.24
C ASN A 28 14.89 -13.60 1.51
N ASN A 29 14.94 -12.27 1.39
CA ASN A 29 14.74 -11.30 2.47
C ASN A 29 15.65 -11.52 3.71
N GLN A 30 16.78 -12.23 3.56
CA GLN A 30 17.71 -12.45 4.66
C GLN A 30 18.73 -11.30 4.74
N PRO A 31 18.77 -10.56 5.86
CA PRO A 31 19.79 -9.53 6.07
C PRO A 31 21.20 -10.10 5.85
N GLY A 32 22.03 -9.37 5.09
CA GLY A 32 23.39 -9.81 4.75
C GLY A 32 23.51 -10.67 3.49
N LYS A 33 22.40 -11.13 2.91
CA LYS A 33 22.37 -11.80 1.59
C LYS A 33 21.98 -10.87 0.43
N ALA A 34 22.01 -9.56 0.66
CA ALA A 34 21.79 -8.58 -0.39
C ALA A 34 22.89 -8.69 -1.47
N ILE A 35 22.47 -8.67 -2.73
CA ILE A 35 23.33 -8.86 -3.90
C ILE A 35 23.90 -7.51 -4.35
N PRO A 36 25.22 -7.36 -4.49
CA PRO A 36 25.82 -6.10 -4.92
C PRO A 36 25.51 -5.80 -6.38
N LEU A 37 25.21 -4.53 -6.66
CA LEU A 37 25.15 -3.97 -8.00
C LEU A 37 26.55 -3.52 -8.44
N GLN A 38 26.73 -3.36 -9.74
CA GLN A 38 27.96 -2.89 -10.36
C GLN A 38 27.81 -1.45 -10.84
N THR A 39 28.89 -0.68 -10.78
CA THR A 39 28.95 0.69 -11.29
C THR A 39 30.29 0.95 -11.96
N VAL A 40 30.32 1.92 -12.88
CA VAL A 40 31.55 2.42 -13.52
C VAL A 40 31.87 3.86 -13.13
N ASP A 41 30.94 4.58 -12.50
CA ASP A 41 31.02 6.01 -12.21
C ASP A 41 30.63 6.37 -10.76
N GLY A 42 30.17 5.40 -9.97
CA GLY A 42 29.70 5.62 -8.60
C GLY A 42 28.32 6.27 -8.51
N ILE A 43 27.60 6.39 -9.63
CA ILE A 43 26.29 7.05 -9.73
C ILE A 43 25.26 6.11 -10.33
N HIS A 44 25.57 5.46 -11.46
CA HIS A 44 24.66 4.53 -12.12
C HIS A 44 25.03 3.11 -11.74
N TRP A 45 24.07 2.40 -11.13
CA TRP A 45 24.25 1.05 -10.61
C TRP A 45 23.38 0.07 -11.37
N THR A 46 23.95 -1.07 -11.72
CA THR A 46 23.28 -2.10 -12.53
C THR A 46 23.52 -3.50 -12.01
N LEU A 47 22.55 -4.40 -12.24
CA LEU A 47 22.68 -5.84 -11.99
C LEU A 47 21.75 -6.59 -12.92
N ASP A 48 22.28 -7.59 -13.64
CA ASP A 48 21.47 -8.58 -14.34
C ASP A 48 21.42 -9.86 -13.50
N ALA A 49 20.23 -10.15 -12.97
CA ALA A 49 19.97 -11.37 -12.20
C ALA A 49 19.17 -12.36 -13.05
N ASP A 50 19.72 -13.56 -13.28
CA ASP A 50 18.92 -14.68 -13.78
C ASP A 50 18.17 -15.32 -12.63
N ILE A 51 16.85 -15.36 -12.76
CA ILE A 51 15.94 -15.83 -11.73
C ILE A 51 15.07 -16.97 -12.25
N GLN A 52 14.73 -17.88 -11.35
CA GLN A 52 13.58 -18.74 -11.53
C GLN A 52 12.29 -17.94 -11.33
N ALA A 53 11.33 -18.09 -12.24
CA ALA A 53 10.04 -17.43 -12.11
C ALA A 53 9.34 -17.93 -10.82
N PRO A 54 8.99 -17.04 -9.87
CA PRO A 54 8.34 -17.43 -8.63
C PRO A 54 6.94 -17.98 -8.89
N GLU A 55 6.51 -18.97 -8.10
CA GLU A 55 5.22 -19.64 -8.29
C GLU A 55 4.03 -18.69 -8.15
N ASN A 56 4.13 -17.72 -7.23
CA ASN A 56 3.10 -16.69 -7.02
C ASN A 56 3.18 -15.54 -8.05
N GLY A 57 4.17 -15.56 -8.96
CA GLY A 57 4.38 -14.52 -9.96
C GLY A 57 4.80 -13.16 -9.40
N ILE A 58 5.28 -13.09 -8.15
CA ILE A 58 5.60 -11.83 -7.47
C ILE A 58 7.06 -11.83 -7.00
N VAL A 59 7.76 -10.75 -7.32
CA VAL A 59 9.09 -10.44 -6.76
C VAL A 59 8.99 -9.14 -5.97
N GLN A 60 9.31 -9.21 -4.68
CA GLN A 60 9.46 -8.03 -3.84
C GLN A 60 10.93 -7.74 -3.60
N TYR A 61 11.32 -6.47 -3.60
CA TYR A 61 12.71 -6.08 -3.38
C TYR A 61 12.87 -4.67 -2.79
N SER A 62 14.06 -4.42 -2.24
CA SER A 62 14.49 -3.12 -1.75
C SER A 62 15.98 -2.89 -1.98
N TYR A 63 16.38 -1.63 -2.09
CA TYR A 63 17.77 -1.20 -2.19
C TYR A 63 18.37 -0.85 -0.82
N HIS A 64 19.65 -1.21 -0.66
CA HIS A 64 20.44 -1.03 0.55
C HIS A 64 21.81 -0.47 0.20
N ILE A 65 22.35 0.39 1.05
CA ILE A 65 23.73 0.88 0.96
C ILE A 65 24.56 0.10 1.96
N TYR A 66 25.64 -0.48 1.46
CA TYR A 66 26.60 -1.21 2.28
C TYR A 66 27.93 -0.48 2.34
N ARG A 67 28.59 -0.55 3.50
CA ARG A 67 29.99 -0.14 3.70
C ARG A 67 30.67 -1.17 4.59
N ASP A 68 31.83 -1.66 4.17
CA ASP A 68 32.61 -2.67 4.91
C ASP A 68 31.77 -3.90 5.32
N GLY A 69 30.87 -4.34 4.43
CA GLY A 69 29.97 -5.49 4.66
C GLY A 69 28.79 -5.23 5.61
N LYS A 70 28.58 -4.00 6.07
CA LYS A 70 27.44 -3.62 6.92
C LYS A 70 26.44 -2.76 6.16
N ASP A 71 25.15 -3.01 6.37
CA ASP A 71 24.07 -2.14 5.90
C ASP A 71 24.12 -0.81 6.69
N THR A 72 24.35 0.29 5.99
CA THR A 72 24.41 1.64 6.57
C THR A 72 23.15 2.44 6.30
N ARG A 73 22.37 2.06 5.27
CA ARG A 73 21.15 2.76 4.87
C ARG A 73 20.28 1.85 4.02
N THR A 74 19.02 1.72 4.42
CA THR A 74 17.98 1.10 3.61
C THR A 74 17.08 2.17 2.99
N GLU A 75 16.59 1.94 1.77
CA GLU A 75 15.55 2.80 1.22
C GLU A 75 14.26 2.70 2.04
N TRP A 76 13.36 3.66 1.89
CA TRP A 76 12.09 3.58 2.60
C TRP A 76 11.29 2.35 2.13
N ASN A 77 11.08 1.40 3.06
CA ASN A 77 10.54 0.07 2.79
C ASN A 77 9.26 -0.25 3.58
N SER A 78 8.52 0.77 4.05
CA SER A 78 7.15 0.53 4.57
C SER A 78 6.21 0.00 3.48
N LEU A 79 6.58 0.21 2.20
CA LEU A 79 5.95 -0.39 1.04
C LEU A 79 7.02 -0.98 0.11
N PRO A 80 7.20 -2.31 0.11
CA PRO A 80 8.20 -2.95 -0.72
C PRO A 80 7.88 -2.75 -2.20
N ARG A 81 8.94 -2.60 -3.01
CA ARG A 81 8.78 -2.62 -4.47
C ARG A 81 8.23 -3.98 -4.84
N THR A 82 7.13 -4.01 -5.58
CA THR A 82 6.50 -5.26 -6.01
C THR A 82 6.48 -5.31 -7.53
N LEU A 83 7.05 -6.37 -8.10
CA LEU A 83 7.01 -6.66 -9.52
C LEU A 83 6.17 -7.91 -9.75
N TYR A 84 5.16 -7.80 -10.61
CA TYR A 84 4.42 -8.95 -11.12
C TYR A 84 5.11 -9.47 -12.37
N VAL A 85 5.58 -10.71 -12.34
CA VAL A 85 6.27 -11.34 -13.45
C VAL A 85 5.38 -12.34 -14.16
N SER A 86 5.46 -12.35 -15.49
CA SER A 86 4.77 -13.30 -16.36
C SER A 86 5.30 -14.73 -16.21
N ALA A 87 4.51 -15.72 -16.63
CA ALA A 87 4.96 -17.10 -16.75
C ALA A 87 6.04 -17.35 -17.84
N ASP A 88 6.32 -16.38 -18.72
CA ASP A 88 7.37 -16.52 -19.72
C ASP A 88 8.78 -16.47 -19.10
N LYS A 89 9.43 -17.64 -19.05
CA LYS A 89 10.77 -17.83 -18.47
C LYS A 89 11.89 -17.12 -19.24
N LYS A 90 11.64 -16.73 -20.50
CA LYS A 90 12.60 -16.02 -21.36
C LYS A 90 12.40 -14.51 -21.35
N LYS A 91 11.45 -14.00 -20.56
CA LYS A 91 11.19 -12.58 -20.48
C LYS A 91 12.31 -11.85 -19.73
N VAL A 92 12.61 -10.64 -20.17
CA VAL A 92 13.52 -9.71 -19.51
C VAL A 92 12.70 -8.57 -18.91
N TYR A 93 12.94 -8.23 -17.65
CA TYR A 93 12.40 -7.03 -17.02
C TYR A 93 13.54 -6.07 -16.76
N ARG A 94 13.55 -4.93 -17.45
CA ARG A 94 14.50 -3.84 -17.19
C ARG A 94 13.86 -2.85 -16.25
N LEU A 95 14.35 -2.78 -15.02
CA LEU A 95 13.82 -1.99 -13.92
C LEU A 95 14.58 -0.67 -13.86
N GLN A 96 13.92 0.44 -14.19
CA GLN A 96 14.47 1.79 -14.00
C GLN A 96 13.90 2.38 -12.72
N ASP A 97 14.71 2.32 -11.67
CA ASP A 97 14.34 2.70 -10.32
C ASP A 97 15.09 3.95 -9.86
N CYS A 98 14.51 4.64 -8.88
CA CYS A 98 15.14 5.74 -8.16
C CYS A 98 15.10 5.43 -6.67
N TRP A 99 16.07 5.93 -5.91
CA TRP A 99 16.09 5.71 -4.47
C TRP A 99 14.83 6.23 -3.78
N LYS A 100 14.12 5.36 -3.05
CA LYS A 100 12.94 5.76 -2.26
C LYS A 100 13.35 6.44 -0.97
N ASN A 101 13.07 7.74 -0.89
CA ASN A 101 13.13 8.48 0.36
C ASN A 101 11.80 8.37 1.12
N LEU A 102 11.85 8.69 2.42
CA LEU A 102 10.65 8.83 3.24
C LEU A 102 9.77 9.97 2.66
N PRO A 103 8.53 9.71 2.23
CA PRO A 103 7.67 10.75 1.70
C PRO A 103 7.18 11.68 2.82
N GLU A 104 7.00 12.96 2.50
CA GLU A 104 6.49 13.98 3.44
C GLU A 104 5.12 13.57 4.01
N GLN A 105 4.25 13.04 3.15
CA GLN A 105 2.91 12.56 3.53
C GLN A 105 2.88 11.05 3.83
N GLN A 106 3.89 10.54 4.54
CA GLN A 106 4.01 9.12 4.89
C GLN A 106 2.76 8.52 5.58
N TYR A 107 1.96 9.35 6.25
CA TYR A 107 0.74 8.91 6.94
C TYR A 107 -0.28 8.31 5.96
N PHE A 108 -0.35 8.77 4.70
CA PHE A 108 -1.24 8.19 3.69
C PHE A 108 -0.88 6.75 3.31
N TYR A 109 0.35 6.32 3.60
CA TYR A 109 0.83 4.98 3.31
C TYR A 109 0.66 4.01 4.49
N THR A 110 0.07 4.47 5.60
CA THR A 110 -0.24 3.61 6.75
C THR A 110 -1.51 2.82 6.51
N SER A 111 -1.67 1.70 7.21
CA SER A 111 -2.88 0.88 7.15
C SER A 111 -4.15 1.64 7.54
N ALA A 112 -4.05 2.67 8.38
CA ALA A 112 -5.18 3.54 8.71
C ALA A 112 -5.77 4.19 7.44
N PHE A 113 -4.94 4.53 6.46
CA PHE A 113 -5.39 5.06 5.19
C PHE A 113 -5.59 3.97 4.15
N THR A 114 -4.59 3.12 3.91
CA THR A 114 -4.62 2.17 2.78
C THR A 114 -5.55 0.99 2.99
N GLU A 115 -5.83 0.62 4.23
CA GLU A 115 -6.68 -0.54 4.58
C GLU A 115 -7.98 -0.13 5.30
N SER A 116 -8.19 1.16 5.56
CA SER A 116 -9.44 1.66 6.19
C SER A 116 -10.01 2.90 5.51
N LEU A 117 -9.43 4.09 5.72
CA LEU A 117 -10.05 5.35 5.30
C LEU A 117 -10.17 5.53 3.78
N LEU A 118 -9.20 5.01 3.04
CA LEU A 118 -9.08 5.06 1.58
C LEU A 118 -8.91 3.64 1.02
N ALA A 119 -9.45 2.63 1.71
CA ALA A 119 -9.29 1.23 1.33
C ALA A 119 -9.92 0.94 -0.03
N HIS A 120 -9.21 0.14 -0.83
CA HIS A 120 -9.74 -0.45 -2.07
C HIS A 120 -10.00 -1.95 -1.80
N PRO A 121 -11.22 -2.32 -1.36
CA PRO A 121 -11.53 -3.70 -0.95
C PRO A 121 -11.55 -4.67 -2.13
N GLU A 122 -11.88 -4.18 -3.33
CA GLU A 122 -11.93 -4.95 -4.57
C GLU A 122 -10.83 -4.47 -5.51
N ARG A 123 -9.61 -4.96 -5.27
CA ARG A 123 -8.43 -4.59 -6.07
C ARG A 123 -8.49 -5.25 -7.45
N ASN A 124 -8.07 -4.52 -8.47
CA ASN A 124 -7.88 -5.05 -9.81
C ASN A 124 -6.72 -6.06 -9.87
N ALA A 125 -6.76 -6.94 -10.87
CA ALA A 125 -5.62 -7.80 -11.19
C ALA A 125 -4.45 -6.97 -11.74
N ALA A 126 -3.22 -7.48 -11.55
CA ALA A 126 -2.04 -6.88 -12.16
C ALA A 126 -2.17 -6.79 -13.69
N PRO A 127 -1.58 -5.76 -14.34
CA PRO A 127 -1.61 -5.60 -15.78
C PRO A 127 -1.11 -6.83 -16.52
N LYS A 128 -1.72 -7.10 -17.68
CA LYS A 128 -1.30 -8.22 -18.53
C LYS A 128 0.04 -7.89 -19.19
N SER A 129 0.89 -8.91 -19.24
CA SER A 129 2.22 -8.79 -19.80
C SER A 129 2.21 -8.76 -21.33
N HIS A 130 3.05 -7.91 -21.94
CA HIS A 130 3.23 -7.80 -23.39
C HIS A 130 4.57 -8.38 -23.86
N LYS A 131 4.72 -8.73 -25.15
CA LYS A 131 6.03 -9.14 -25.72
C LYS A 131 7.03 -7.99 -25.74
N LYS A 132 6.57 -6.77 -25.96
CA LYS A 132 7.33 -5.54 -25.76
C LYS A 132 6.52 -4.68 -24.80
N GLY A 133 6.87 -4.70 -23.52
CA GLY A 133 6.09 -4.04 -22.48
C GLY A 133 6.71 -2.72 -22.05
N LEU A 134 5.86 -1.73 -21.79
CA LEU A 134 6.20 -0.56 -20.99
C LEU A 134 5.28 -0.55 -19.77
N LEU A 135 5.81 -0.92 -18.60
CA LEU A 135 5.11 -0.91 -17.33
C LEU A 135 5.40 0.41 -16.61
N ILE A 136 4.37 1.23 -16.42
CA ILE A 136 4.46 2.50 -15.69
C ILE A 136 3.80 2.30 -14.33
N LYS A 137 4.55 2.59 -13.26
CA LYS A 137 4.11 2.50 -11.88
C LYS A 137 4.12 3.87 -11.23
N ALA A 138 3.14 4.15 -10.37
CA ALA A 138 3.07 5.42 -9.66
C ALA A 138 2.37 5.29 -8.30
N TYR A 139 2.86 6.04 -7.32
CA TYR A 139 2.25 6.15 -5.99
C TYR A 139 1.23 7.28 -5.97
N ALA A 140 0.01 6.95 -5.53
CA ALA A 140 -1.06 7.91 -5.29
C ALA A 140 -1.95 7.41 -4.13
N PRO A 141 -1.47 7.51 -2.87
CA PRO A 141 -2.13 6.91 -1.71
C PRO A 141 -3.37 7.68 -1.25
N CYS A 142 -3.56 8.92 -1.70
CA CYS A 142 -4.69 9.77 -1.35
C CYS A 142 -5.96 9.51 -2.18
N ILE A 143 -5.93 8.53 -3.09
CA ILE A 143 -7.07 8.20 -3.96
C ILE A 143 -8.02 7.25 -3.23
N ASP A 144 -9.28 7.68 -3.05
CA ASP A 144 -10.34 6.87 -2.45
C ASP A 144 -10.89 5.78 -3.38
N ASN A 145 -11.78 4.93 -2.85
CA ASN A 145 -12.40 3.84 -3.60
C ASN A 145 -13.44 4.25 -4.65
N ASP A 146 -13.85 5.52 -4.73
CA ASP A 146 -14.71 5.99 -5.82
C ASP A 146 -13.89 6.46 -7.03
N HIS A 147 -12.59 6.63 -6.84
CA HIS A 147 -11.66 7.11 -7.85
C HIS A 147 -10.64 6.04 -8.26
N CYS A 148 -9.94 6.33 -9.35
CA CYS A 148 -8.89 5.50 -9.93
C CYS A 148 -7.83 6.40 -10.56
N LEU A 149 -6.57 5.99 -10.49
CA LEU A 149 -5.52 6.64 -11.25
C LEU A 149 -5.61 6.21 -12.73
N GLY A 150 -5.61 7.16 -13.65
CA GLY A 150 -5.52 6.90 -15.09
C GLY A 150 -4.30 7.54 -15.71
N ILE A 151 -3.94 7.09 -16.90
CA ILE A 151 -2.89 7.67 -17.74
C ILE A 151 -3.49 8.12 -19.08
N CYS A 152 -3.15 9.33 -19.51
CA CYS A 152 -3.55 9.87 -20.80
C CYS A 152 -2.35 10.57 -21.46
N GLY A 153 -2.15 10.41 -22.76
CA GLY A 153 -0.95 10.92 -23.42
C GLY A 153 -1.04 11.00 -24.94
N ASN A 154 0.08 11.34 -25.57
CA ASN A 154 0.19 11.64 -27.00
C ASN A 154 0.11 10.42 -27.94
N GLN A 155 -0.20 9.23 -27.41
CA GLN A 155 -0.28 7.99 -28.17
C GLN A 155 -1.71 7.46 -28.16
N LYS A 156 -2.12 6.79 -29.25
CA LYS A 156 -3.43 6.13 -29.33
C LYS A 156 -3.66 5.11 -28.24
N VAL A 157 -2.61 4.39 -27.84
CA VAL A 157 -2.67 3.43 -26.72
C VAL A 157 -2.85 4.10 -25.36
N LEU A 158 -2.69 5.43 -25.27
CA LEU A 158 -2.93 6.27 -24.10
C LEU A 158 -4.02 7.34 -24.36
N GLY A 159 -4.84 7.15 -25.39
CA GLY A 159 -6.01 7.99 -25.64
C GLY A 159 -5.78 9.28 -26.45
N ASP A 160 -4.60 9.56 -27.00
CA ASP A 160 -4.35 10.76 -27.83
C ASP A 160 -4.77 12.09 -27.16
N TRP A 161 -4.45 12.26 -25.86
CA TRP A 161 -4.87 13.39 -25.01
C TRP A 161 -6.39 13.55 -24.81
N ASP A 162 -7.19 12.58 -25.22
CA ASP A 162 -8.61 12.48 -24.90
C ASP A 162 -8.79 11.78 -23.55
N ALA A 163 -9.20 12.54 -22.54
CA ALA A 163 -9.35 12.05 -21.17
C ALA A 163 -10.41 10.94 -21.04
N ASP A 164 -11.41 10.91 -21.93
CA ASP A 164 -12.44 9.87 -21.93
C ASP A 164 -11.90 8.53 -22.47
N LYS A 165 -10.75 8.58 -23.15
CA LYS A 165 -10.00 7.41 -23.65
C LYS A 165 -8.76 7.09 -22.82
N ALA A 166 -8.61 7.73 -21.66
CA ALA A 166 -7.51 7.44 -20.75
C ALA A 166 -7.51 5.97 -20.32
N VAL A 167 -6.31 5.43 -20.10
CA VAL A 167 -6.15 4.06 -19.62
C VAL A 167 -6.17 4.05 -18.10
N LEU A 168 -7.13 3.35 -17.51
CA LEU A 168 -7.21 3.18 -16.06
C LEU A 168 -6.11 2.25 -15.56
N MET A 169 -5.45 2.63 -14.47
CA MET A 169 -4.36 1.88 -13.88
C MET A 169 -4.90 0.89 -12.84
N SER A 170 -4.23 -0.25 -12.71
CA SER A 170 -4.53 -1.28 -11.73
C SER A 170 -4.02 -0.87 -10.35
N ASP A 171 -4.83 -1.08 -9.33
CA ASP A 171 -4.56 -0.94 -7.90
C ASP A 171 -4.18 -2.27 -7.21
N ALA A 172 -3.74 -3.28 -7.95
CA ALA A 172 -3.32 -4.58 -7.42
C ALA A 172 -2.36 -4.49 -6.22
N ASN A 173 -1.51 -3.45 -6.19
CA ASN A 173 -0.55 -3.17 -5.13
C ASN A 173 -0.79 -1.78 -4.49
N PHE A 174 -2.05 -1.36 -4.35
CA PHE A 174 -2.41 -0.07 -3.75
C PHE A 174 -1.62 0.16 -2.44
N PRO A 175 -0.99 1.34 -2.25
CA PRO A 175 -1.19 2.60 -2.98
C PRO A 175 -0.31 2.82 -4.23
N GLU A 176 0.36 1.76 -4.70
CA GLU A 176 1.06 1.75 -5.99
C GLU A 176 0.10 1.32 -7.11
N TRP A 177 -0.10 2.22 -8.05
CA TRP A 177 -0.90 2.00 -9.26
C TRP A 177 0.02 1.58 -10.40
N GLN A 178 -0.48 0.75 -11.31
CA GLN A 178 0.33 0.23 -12.42
C GLN A 178 -0.47 0.01 -13.71
N VAL A 179 0.20 0.23 -14.84
CA VAL A 179 -0.33 -0.07 -16.16
C VAL A 179 0.80 -0.55 -17.06
N GLU A 180 0.58 -1.65 -17.78
CA GLU A 180 1.48 -2.10 -18.85
C GLU A 180 0.82 -1.82 -20.19
N VAL A 181 1.58 -1.21 -21.11
CA VAL A 181 1.16 -0.99 -22.49
C VAL A 181 2.10 -1.69 -23.46
N ASP A 182 1.57 -2.03 -24.63
CA ASP A 182 2.35 -2.62 -25.72
C ASP A 182 3.24 -1.54 -26.36
N ALA A 183 4.53 -1.58 -26.04
CA ALA A 183 5.51 -0.62 -26.54
C ALA A 183 5.70 -0.70 -28.06
N SER A 184 5.31 -1.81 -28.71
CA SER A 184 5.34 -1.89 -30.18
C SER A 184 4.32 -0.97 -30.87
N LYS A 185 3.36 -0.42 -30.10
CA LYS A 185 2.32 0.51 -30.56
C LYS A 185 2.62 1.97 -30.21
N ILE A 186 3.80 2.25 -29.67
CA ILE A 186 4.22 3.59 -29.26
C ILE A 186 5.22 4.13 -30.29
N SER A 187 5.02 5.37 -30.71
CA SER A 187 6.03 6.14 -31.43
C SER A 187 6.65 7.16 -30.48
N PHE A 188 7.95 7.07 -30.25
CA PHE A 188 8.65 7.98 -29.35
C PHE A 188 8.98 9.32 -30.04
N PRO A 189 9.00 10.44 -29.29
CA PRO A 189 8.89 10.52 -27.83
C PRO A 189 7.48 10.31 -27.30
N LEU A 190 7.42 9.64 -26.14
CA LEU A 190 6.19 9.44 -25.39
C LEU A 190 6.01 10.60 -24.41
N GLU A 191 4.85 11.24 -24.47
CA GLU A 191 4.39 12.22 -23.49
C GLU A 191 3.06 11.78 -22.88
N TYR A 192 2.95 11.89 -21.56
CA TYR A 192 1.71 11.57 -20.85
C TYR A 192 1.55 12.37 -19.58
N LYS A 193 0.34 12.34 -19.03
CA LYS A 193 0.01 12.78 -17.69
C LYS A 193 -0.87 11.76 -16.99
N PHE A 194 -0.81 11.76 -15.68
CA PHE A 194 -1.79 11.09 -14.85
C PHE A 194 -3.09 11.91 -14.73
N ILE A 195 -4.21 11.19 -14.64
CA ILE A 195 -5.53 11.75 -14.37
C ILE A 195 -6.15 11.08 -13.14
N LEU A 196 -7.01 11.80 -12.45
CA LEU A 196 -7.92 11.24 -11.47
C LEU A 196 -9.24 10.94 -12.18
N TYR A 197 -9.62 9.67 -12.23
CA TYR A 197 -10.84 9.21 -12.87
C TYR A 197 -11.89 8.88 -11.82
N ASN A 198 -13.11 9.39 -11.99
CA ASN A 198 -14.24 9.04 -11.13
C ASN A 198 -14.97 7.83 -11.71
N LYS A 199 -15.00 6.71 -10.97
CA LYS A 199 -15.57 5.43 -11.43
C LYS A 199 -17.09 5.49 -11.59
N LYS A 200 -17.78 6.33 -10.80
CA LYS A 200 -19.24 6.49 -10.83
C LYS A 200 -19.69 7.36 -11.99
N GLU A 201 -19.05 8.51 -12.17
CA GLU A 201 -19.36 9.46 -13.24
C GLU A 201 -18.75 9.07 -14.58
N ARG A 202 -17.80 8.11 -14.58
CA ARG A 202 -17.12 7.58 -15.75
C ARG A 202 -16.39 8.64 -16.58
N ARG A 203 -15.71 9.57 -15.89
CA ARG A 203 -14.96 10.65 -16.52
C ARG A 203 -13.72 11.03 -15.71
N ALA A 204 -12.76 11.65 -16.38
CA ALA A 204 -11.67 12.34 -15.69
C ALA A 204 -12.21 13.56 -14.92
N VAL A 205 -11.77 13.71 -13.68
CA VAL A 205 -12.15 14.83 -12.79
C VAL A 205 -10.98 15.75 -12.45
N ALA A 206 -9.74 15.29 -12.61
CA ALA A 206 -8.54 16.11 -12.47
C ALA A 206 -7.38 15.57 -13.32
N TRP A 207 -6.45 16.44 -13.67
CA TRP A 207 -5.14 16.11 -14.23
C TRP A 207 -4.07 16.34 -13.17
N GLU A 208 -2.95 15.62 -13.25
CA GLU A 208 -1.81 15.94 -12.40
C GLU A 208 -1.28 17.34 -12.69
N ASN A 209 -0.79 18.01 -11.64
CA ASN A 209 -0.33 19.40 -11.76
C ASN A 209 1.04 19.54 -12.42
N ASN A 210 1.83 18.46 -12.44
CA ASN A 210 3.17 18.48 -13.01
C ASN A 210 3.13 18.72 -14.53
N PRO A 211 4.25 19.17 -15.14
CA PRO A 211 4.43 19.14 -16.59
C PRO A 211 4.21 17.73 -17.17
N ASN A 212 4.03 17.65 -18.49
CA ASN A 212 3.97 16.36 -19.18
C ASN A 212 5.19 15.51 -18.81
N ARG A 213 4.94 14.24 -18.48
CA ARG A 213 5.99 13.26 -18.29
C ARG A 213 6.51 12.89 -19.67
N TYR A 214 7.78 13.12 -19.89
CA TYR A 214 8.46 12.88 -21.15
C TYR A 214 9.33 11.63 -21.08
N MET A 215 9.37 10.87 -22.16
CA MET A 215 10.24 9.72 -22.34
C MET A 215 10.73 9.66 -23.78
N ALA A 216 12.04 9.78 -23.97
CA ALA A 216 12.70 9.48 -25.25
C ALA A 216 12.66 7.98 -25.52
N ASP A 217 12.99 7.55 -26.75
CA ASP A 217 12.99 6.13 -27.12
C ASP A 217 13.98 5.32 -26.25
N PRO A 218 13.50 4.44 -25.36
CA PRO A 218 14.35 3.67 -24.46
C PRO A 218 14.86 2.37 -25.09
N GLN A 219 14.62 2.16 -26.39
CA GLN A 219 15.07 1.02 -27.19
C GLN A 219 14.63 -0.32 -26.57
N ILE A 220 13.32 -0.50 -26.35
CA ILE A 220 12.78 -1.73 -25.74
C ILE A 220 12.95 -2.92 -26.70
N GLY A 221 13.68 -3.92 -26.24
CA GLY A 221 14.00 -5.17 -26.93
C GLY A 221 12.78 -6.06 -27.14
N ALA A 222 12.96 -7.13 -27.92
CA ALA A 222 11.94 -8.17 -28.05
C ALA A 222 11.93 -9.04 -26.78
N ASN A 223 10.73 -9.39 -26.30
CA ASN A 223 10.53 -10.11 -25.05
C ASN A 223 11.06 -9.39 -23.80
N GLU A 224 11.07 -8.06 -23.86
CA GLU A 224 11.48 -7.19 -22.76
C GLU A 224 10.26 -6.37 -22.27
N THR A 225 10.13 -6.21 -20.95
CA THR A 225 9.33 -5.14 -20.34
C THR A 225 10.26 -4.14 -19.67
N LEU A 226 10.19 -2.89 -20.10
CA LEU A 226 10.76 -1.77 -19.36
C LEU A 226 9.79 -1.37 -18.24
N VAL A 227 10.27 -1.38 -17.01
CA VAL A 227 9.51 -0.98 -15.82
C VAL A 227 10.02 0.37 -15.35
N ILE A 228 9.12 1.33 -15.25
CA ILE A 228 9.40 2.66 -14.75
C ILE A 228 8.72 2.82 -13.40
N GLY A 229 9.52 2.82 -12.34
CA GLY A 229 9.08 2.92 -10.95
C GLY A 229 9.07 4.34 -10.39
N ASP A 230 8.77 4.43 -9.09
CA ASP A 230 9.08 5.57 -8.20
C ASP A 230 8.54 6.94 -8.58
N ARG A 231 7.46 6.97 -9.36
CA ARG A 231 6.76 8.21 -9.67
C ARG A 231 5.73 8.50 -8.60
N TYR A 232 5.76 9.71 -8.06
CA TYR A 232 4.69 10.22 -7.20
C TYR A 232 3.75 11.06 -8.06
N VAL A 233 2.45 10.88 -7.87
CA VAL A 233 1.42 11.67 -8.54
C VAL A 233 0.85 12.69 -7.57
N TYR A 234 0.75 13.93 -8.02
CA TYR A 234 0.17 15.01 -7.25
C TYR A 234 -0.99 15.65 -8.01
N PHE A 235 -2.13 15.75 -7.33
CA PHE A 235 -3.31 16.46 -7.76
C PHE A 235 -3.53 17.65 -6.82
N ALA A 236 -3.95 18.81 -7.34
CA ALA A 236 -4.49 19.88 -6.51
C ALA A 236 -5.89 19.52 -6.00
N LEU A 237 -5.96 18.54 -5.09
CA LEU A 237 -7.16 18.20 -4.35
C LEU A 237 -7.16 18.93 -3.00
N PRO A 238 -8.34 19.21 -2.42
CA PRO A 238 -8.42 19.65 -1.04
C PRO A 238 -7.73 18.65 -0.11
N ASP A 239 -7.08 19.16 0.94
CA ASP A 239 -6.47 18.30 1.97
C ASP A 239 -7.51 17.37 2.59
N TRP A 240 -7.09 16.15 2.91
CA TRP A 240 -7.91 15.21 3.63
C TRP A 240 -8.22 15.76 5.03
N LYS A 241 -9.50 15.73 5.41
CA LYS A 241 -9.98 16.16 6.74
C LYS A 241 -10.78 15.04 7.36
N GLY A 242 -10.52 14.77 8.64
CA GLY A 242 -11.27 13.81 9.44
C GLY A 242 -11.58 14.38 10.81
N ALA A 243 -12.77 14.06 11.31
CA ALA A 243 -13.12 14.21 12.72
C ALA A 243 -13.25 12.82 13.33
N GLY A 244 -12.98 12.71 14.63
CA GLY A 244 -13.14 11.48 15.37
C GLY A 244 -13.63 11.77 16.77
N VAL A 245 -14.06 10.71 17.45
CA VAL A 245 -14.52 10.78 18.83
C VAL A 245 -13.68 9.86 19.70
N ALA A 246 -13.29 10.36 20.87
CA ALA A 246 -12.67 9.56 21.91
C ALA A 246 -13.70 9.32 23.01
N VAL A 247 -14.00 8.06 23.32
CA VAL A 247 -15.03 7.70 24.30
C VAL A 247 -14.66 6.41 25.05
N PRO A 248 -14.66 6.40 26.39
CA PRO A 248 -14.56 5.16 27.13
C PRO A 248 -15.83 4.33 27.00
N ILE A 249 -15.71 3.02 26.83
CA ILE A 249 -16.89 2.14 26.81
C ILE A 249 -17.69 2.31 28.10
N PHE A 250 -17.01 2.39 29.25
CA PHE A 250 -17.68 2.48 30.54
C PHE A 250 -18.54 3.75 30.74
N SER A 251 -18.43 4.76 29.88
CA SER A 251 -19.27 5.97 29.93
C SER A 251 -20.50 5.89 29.02
N LEU A 252 -20.61 4.86 28.17
CA LEU A 252 -21.76 4.68 27.30
C LEU A 252 -22.99 4.25 28.11
N ARG A 253 -24.15 4.74 27.71
CA ARG A 253 -25.44 4.43 28.35
C ARG A 253 -26.47 4.20 27.24
N SER A 254 -27.21 3.10 27.33
CA SER A 254 -28.41 2.89 26.54
C SER A 254 -29.49 2.24 27.39
N GLU A 255 -30.72 2.22 26.89
CA GLU A 255 -31.83 1.49 27.51
C GLU A 255 -31.61 -0.04 27.54
N LYS A 256 -30.60 -0.54 26.80
CA LYS A 256 -30.33 -1.97 26.67
C LYS A 256 -29.26 -2.47 27.65
N SER A 257 -28.38 -1.61 28.16
CA SER A 257 -27.30 -1.99 29.07
C SER A 257 -27.64 -1.73 30.54
N PHE A 258 -26.74 -2.15 31.42
CA PHE A 258 -26.89 -2.01 32.88
C PHE A 258 -26.29 -0.72 33.43
N GLY A 259 -26.15 0.32 32.60
CA GLY A 259 -25.69 1.63 33.05
C GLY A 259 -24.19 1.73 33.36
N VAL A 260 -23.39 0.77 32.89
CA VAL A 260 -21.93 0.77 33.00
C VAL A 260 -21.22 0.70 31.65
N GLY A 261 -21.96 0.74 30.53
CA GLY A 261 -21.42 0.60 29.19
C GLY A 261 -20.95 -0.81 28.87
N ASP A 262 -21.35 -1.35 27.72
CA ASP A 262 -20.94 -2.66 27.24
C ASP A 262 -20.63 -2.66 25.73
N PHE A 263 -20.26 -3.83 25.17
CA PHE A 263 -20.00 -3.96 23.73
C PHE A 263 -21.26 -3.77 22.87
N GLY A 264 -22.46 -3.97 23.41
CA GLY A 264 -23.72 -3.65 22.75
C GLY A 264 -23.94 -2.14 22.62
N ASP A 265 -23.61 -1.39 23.67
CA ASP A 265 -23.58 0.07 23.65
C ASP A 265 -22.53 0.61 22.67
N LEU A 266 -21.34 0.00 22.63
CA LEU A 266 -20.30 0.38 21.67
C LEU A 266 -20.81 0.25 20.24
N LYS A 267 -21.55 -0.81 19.90
CA LYS A 267 -22.13 -0.96 18.57
C LYS A 267 -23.08 0.19 18.21
N GLN A 268 -23.95 0.60 19.13
CA GLN A 268 -24.83 1.76 18.92
C GLN A 268 -24.04 3.07 18.78
N MET A 269 -22.93 3.23 19.51
CA MET A 269 -22.02 4.37 19.36
C MET A 269 -21.35 4.38 17.98
N ILE A 270 -21.02 3.21 17.41
CA ILE A 270 -20.53 3.11 16.04
C ILE A 270 -21.60 3.54 15.03
N ASP A 271 -22.87 3.13 15.22
CA ASP A 271 -23.98 3.59 14.38
C ASP A 271 -24.10 5.13 14.41
N TRP A 272 -23.99 5.74 15.59
CA TRP A 272 -23.94 7.20 15.73
C TRP A 272 -22.72 7.83 15.03
N ALA A 273 -21.55 7.20 15.15
CA ALA A 273 -20.32 7.69 14.51
C ALA A 273 -20.47 7.69 12.98
N VAL A 274 -21.10 6.66 12.41
CA VAL A 274 -21.43 6.59 10.98
C VAL A 274 -22.41 7.70 10.58
N LEU A 275 -23.50 7.87 11.33
CA LEU A 275 -24.52 8.90 11.05
C LEU A 275 -23.94 10.32 11.09
N THR A 276 -22.98 10.57 11.98
CA THR A 276 -22.30 11.87 12.11
C THR A 276 -21.02 11.99 11.27
N ARG A 277 -20.71 10.99 10.45
CA ARG A 277 -19.56 10.94 9.52
C ARG A 277 -18.20 11.02 10.21
N GLN A 278 -18.08 10.53 11.45
CA GLN A 278 -16.78 10.36 12.09
C GLN A 278 -15.91 9.40 11.28
N LYS A 279 -14.60 9.69 11.27
CA LYS A 279 -13.58 8.89 10.57
C LYS A 279 -12.80 7.98 11.52
N ALA A 280 -12.85 8.25 12.81
CA ALA A 280 -12.20 7.44 13.82
C ALA A 280 -13.04 7.41 15.11
N VAL A 281 -13.02 6.26 15.78
CA VAL A 281 -13.51 6.10 17.15
C VAL A 281 -12.35 5.56 17.97
N GLN A 282 -11.87 6.36 18.92
CA GLN A 282 -10.88 5.93 19.89
C GLN A 282 -11.59 5.51 21.17
N ILE A 283 -11.29 4.30 21.65
CA ILE A 283 -11.75 3.82 22.94
C ILE A 283 -10.60 3.82 23.95
N LEU A 284 -10.93 3.93 25.24
CA LEU A 284 -9.98 3.61 26.32
C LEU A 284 -9.73 2.09 26.37
N PRO A 285 -8.66 1.62 27.03
CA PRO A 285 -8.41 0.19 27.15
C PRO A 285 -9.61 -0.57 27.71
N ILE A 286 -9.86 -1.74 27.13
CA ILE A 286 -11.00 -2.62 27.42
C ILE A 286 -10.58 -3.97 28.00
N ASN A 287 -9.28 -4.11 28.23
CA ASN A 287 -8.65 -5.34 28.69
C ASN A 287 -8.98 -5.61 30.16
N ASP A 288 -8.94 -6.87 30.55
CA ASP A 288 -9.21 -7.27 31.93
C ASP A 288 -8.16 -6.70 32.88
N THR A 289 -8.64 -6.12 33.98
CA THR A 289 -7.88 -5.45 35.04
C THR A 289 -8.15 -6.08 36.41
N THR A 290 -8.89 -7.19 36.47
CA THR A 290 -9.32 -7.86 37.71
C THR A 290 -8.14 -8.57 38.39
N MET A 291 -7.38 -7.85 39.21
CA MET A 291 -6.18 -8.35 39.88
C MET A 291 -6.36 -8.52 41.39
N THR A 292 -6.98 -7.53 42.05
CA THR A 292 -7.05 -7.46 43.51
C THR A 292 -8.47 -7.67 44.04
N HIS A 293 -9.47 -7.69 43.15
CA HIS A 293 -10.90 -7.69 43.49
C HIS A 293 -11.29 -6.49 44.36
N THR A 294 -10.62 -5.35 44.17
CA THR A 294 -10.93 -4.09 44.84
C THR A 294 -11.24 -2.99 43.81
N TRP A 295 -11.72 -1.83 44.28
CA TRP A 295 -12.08 -0.71 43.40
C TRP A 295 -10.92 -0.23 42.52
N THR A 296 -9.66 -0.47 42.91
CA THR A 296 -8.48 -0.10 42.12
C THR A 296 -8.39 -0.83 40.78
N ASP A 297 -9.04 -1.99 40.66
CA ASP A 297 -9.13 -2.74 39.42
C ASP A 297 -9.97 -1.99 38.36
N SER A 298 -10.69 -0.93 38.73
CA SER A 298 -11.42 -0.08 37.77
C SER A 298 -10.50 0.80 36.91
N TYR A 299 -9.20 0.88 37.21
CA TYR A 299 -8.25 1.69 36.45
C TYR A 299 -7.87 0.99 35.13
N PRO A 300 -8.29 1.52 33.96
CA PRO A 300 -8.27 0.78 32.69
C PRO A 300 -6.86 0.49 32.16
N TYR A 301 -5.82 1.14 32.70
CA TYR A 301 -4.44 0.98 32.24
C TYR A 301 -3.64 -0.07 33.01
N ASN A 302 -4.25 -0.75 34.00
CA ASN A 302 -3.60 -1.81 34.77
C ASN A 302 -4.06 -3.21 34.33
N SER A 303 -3.95 -3.49 33.03
CA SER A 303 -4.43 -4.74 32.46
C SER A 303 -3.60 -5.93 32.94
N ILE A 304 -4.27 -6.99 33.39
CA ILE A 304 -3.65 -8.28 33.72
C ILE A 304 -3.44 -9.16 32.47
N SER A 305 -4.11 -8.84 31.35
CA SER A 305 -4.02 -9.60 30.10
C SER A 305 -4.21 -8.72 28.87
N ILE A 306 -3.33 -8.87 27.88
CA ILE A 306 -3.48 -8.24 26.56
C ILE A 306 -4.42 -9.03 25.62
N TYR A 307 -4.85 -10.23 26.03
CA TYR A 307 -5.70 -11.13 25.23
C TYR A 307 -7.13 -11.28 25.75
N ALA A 308 -7.40 -10.83 26.98
CA ALA A 308 -8.73 -10.94 27.60
C ALA A 308 -9.40 -9.57 27.67
N PHE A 309 -10.64 -9.50 27.18
CA PHE A 309 -11.52 -8.36 27.45
C PHE A 309 -12.05 -8.43 28.87
N HIS A 310 -12.24 -7.25 29.48
CA HIS A 310 -12.82 -7.18 30.81
C HIS A 310 -14.27 -7.71 30.78
N PRO A 311 -14.64 -8.66 31.67
CA PRO A 311 -15.99 -9.23 31.69
C PRO A 311 -17.13 -8.22 31.88
N MET A 312 -16.85 -7.05 32.45
CA MET A 312 -17.82 -5.97 32.66
C MET A 312 -18.42 -5.46 31.35
N TYR A 313 -17.68 -5.52 30.25
CA TYR A 313 -18.14 -5.03 28.94
C TYR A 313 -18.96 -6.07 28.16
N ALA A 314 -19.24 -7.24 28.74
CA ALA A 314 -20.03 -8.26 28.08
C ALA A 314 -21.49 -7.81 27.89
N ASP A 315 -21.98 -7.87 26.65
CA ASP A 315 -23.41 -7.72 26.37
C ASP A 315 -24.14 -9.02 26.73
N LEU A 316 -24.65 -9.09 27.97
CA LEU A 316 -25.36 -10.26 28.49
C LEU A 316 -26.58 -10.65 27.64
N LYS A 317 -27.22 -9.71 26.94
CA LYS A 317 -28.37 -10.02 26.09
C LYS A 317 -27.95 -10.76 24.82
N GLN A 318 -26.73 -10.52 24.34
CA GLN A 318 -26.16 -11.23 23.18
C GLN A 318 -25.44 -12.53 23.57
N MET A 319 -25.10 -12.75 24.84
CA MET A 319 -24.47 -14.00 25.30
C MET A 319 -25.40 -15.23 25.23
N GLY A 320 -26.70 -15.02 24.98
CA GLY A 320 -27.69 -16.07 24.82
C GLY A 320 -28.24 -16.59 26.15
N THR A 321 -28.94 -17.72 26.09
CA THR A 321 -29.59 -18.32 27.26
C THR A 321 -28.85 -19.57 27.71
N LEU A 322 -28.77 -19.79 29.02
CA LEU A 322 -28.23 -21.03 29.58
C LEU A 322 -29.10 -22.22 29.16
N LYS A 323 -28.46 -23.36 28.84
CA LYS A 323 -29.17 -24.61 28.52
C LYS A 323 -29.93 -25.16 29.72
N ASP A 324 -29.38 -24.95 30.93
CA ASP A 324 -30.04 -25.29 32.17
C ASP A 324 -31.09 -24.24 32.51
N LYS A 325 -32.37 -24.64 32.41
CA LYS A 325 -33.51 -23.76 32.69
C LYS A 325 -33.59 -23.31 34.14
N LYS A 326 -33.07 -24.11 35.09
CA LYS A 326 -33.06 -23.75 36.50
C LYS A 326 -32.01 -22.66 36.75
N ALA A 327 -30.81 -22.84 36.20
CA ALA A 327 -29.77 -21.81 36.27
C ALA A 327 -30.19 -20.53 35.53
N MET A 328 -30.85 -20.65 34.37
CA MET A 328 -31.37 -19.49 33.63
C MET A 328 -32.41 -18.68 34.43
N ALA A 329 -33.20 -19.33 35.29
CA ALA A 329 -34.22 -18.66 36.08
C ALA A 329 -33.66 -17.90 37.29
N GLU A 330 -32.39 -18.10 37.64
CA GLU A 330 -31.70 -17.37 38.71
C GLU A 330 -31.10 -16.02 38.24
N PHE A 331 -31.04 -15.79 36.93
CA PHE A 331 -30.51 -14.58 36.28
C PHE A 331 -31.64 -13.70 35.70
#